data_AF-A0A2Z7BDU2-F1
#
_entry.id   AF-A0A2Z7BDU2-F1
#
_cell.length_a   1.000
_cell.length_b   1.000
_cell.length_c   1.000
_cell.angle_alpha   90.00
_cell.angle_beta   90.00
_cell.angle_gamma   90.00
#
_symmetry.space_group_name_H-M   'P 1'
#
loop_
_entity.id
_entity.type
_entity.pdbx_description
1 polymer ?
#
loop_
_entity_poly.entity_id
_entity_poly.type
_entity_poly.pdbx_seq_one_letter_code
_entity_poly.pdbx_strand_id
1 'polypeptide(L)'
;MGTSEKIVYTFIVIYLMLMIMSRTEKSAAERRFSSEELPQVQIKAFEDTKPVLEALRSHSTSAIGVAGFCYGGKVAVELAKCGLVQAGVLLHPSFVTEDDMKEVNVPLAILGAENDHVSCPPKLVKRFKEILTARKIPNFTKIFPGVAHGWTLRYNLTDTKAVKAAEKAHLDMLHWFIKYVR
;
A
#
# COMPACT_ATOMS: atom_id res chain seq x y z
N MET A 1 -12.40 33.97 -5.93
CA MET A 1 -11.39 33.10 -5.31
C MET A 1 -12.11 31.90 -4.73
N GLY A 2 -12.40 30.95 -5.62
CA GLY A 2 -13.38 29.89 -5.40
C GLY A 2 -12.70 28.60 -4.92
N THR A 3 -13.41 27.90 -4.06
CA THR A 3 -13.26 26.56 -3.51
C THR A 3 -12.68 25.45 -4.41
N SER A 4 -12.39 25.68 -5.69
CA SER A 4 -11.77 24.72 -6.60
C SER A 4 -10.27 24.53 -6.39
N GLU A 5 -9.54 25.53 -5.86
CA GLU A 5 -8.10 25.39 -5.57
C GLU A 5 -7.79 24.48 -4.37
N LYS A 6 -8.76 24.29 -3.45
CA LYS A 6 -8.64 23.32 -2.34
C LYS A 6 -8.90 21.87 -2.77
N ILE A 7 -9.34 21.66 -4.02
CA ILE A 7 -9.63 20.34 -4.61
C ILE A 7 -8.43 19.80 -5.40
N VAL A 8 -7.27 20.48 -5.36
CA VAL A 8 -5.99 19.80 -5.56
C VAL A 8 -5.71 18.99 -4.29
N TYR A 9 -6.55 17.98 -4.03
CA TYR A 9 -6.27 16.90 -3.11
C TYR A 9 -4.99 16.24 -3.63
N THR A 10 -3.85 16.57 -3.02
CA THR A 10 -2.58 15.89 -3.24
C THR A 10 -2.67 14.47 -2.66
N PHE A 11 -3.52 13.62 -3.27
CA PHE A 11 -3.39 12.18 -3.19
C PHE A 11 -2.32 11.78 -4.18
N ILE A 12 -1.06 11.94 -3.77
CA ILE A 12 0.00 11.19 -4.42
C ILE A 12 -0.13 9.77 -3.86
N VAL A 13 -1.01 9.00 -4.50
CA VAL A 13 -0.93 7.55 -4.49
C VAL A 13 0.42 7.26 -5.11
N ILE A 14 1.45 7.13 -4.28
CA ILE A 14 2.79 6.77 -4.75
C ILE A 14 2.63 5.41 -5.43
N TYR A 15 2.58 5.44 -6.75
CA TYR A 15 2.67 4.26 -7.60
C TYR A 15 4.12 3.77 -7.53
N LEU A 16 4.52 3.24 -6.36
CA LEU A 16 5.88 2.81 -6.07
C LEU A 16 6.26 1.49 -6.77
N MET A 17 5.62 1.20 -7.91
CA MET A 17 6.16 0.29 -8.90
C MET A 17 6.68 1.03 -10.13
N LEU A 18 6.11 2.18 -10.53
CA LEU A 18 6.49 2.80 -11.81
C LEU A 18 7.71 3.73 -11.73
N MET A 19 7.97 4.40 -10.60
CA MET A 19 9.06 5.38 -10.54
C MET A 19 10.43 4.82 -10.17
N ILE A 20 10.53 3.74 -9.39
CA ILE A 20 11.81 3.05 -9.17
C ILE A 20 12.26 2.30 -10.44
N MET A 21 11.31 1.98 -11.32
CA MET A 21 11.56 1.22 -12.54
C MET A 21 11.81 2.08 -13.79
N SER A 22 11.76 3.42 -13.69
CA SER A 22 11.90 4.30 -14.87
C SER A 22 13.34 4.71 -15.17
N ARG A 23 14.30 4.51 -14.25
CA ARG A 23 15.72 4.84 -14.49
C ARG A 23 16.63 3.64 -14.80
N THR A 24 16.18 2.40 -14.63
CA THR A 24 16.90 1.23 -15.13
C THR A 24 15.92 0.15 -15.57
N GLU A 25 15.76 0.06 -16.88
CA GLU A 25 15.24 -1.07 -17.65
C GLU A 25 13.74 -1.42 -17.55
N LYS A 26 13.05 -1.22 -18.68
CA LYS A 26 11.74 -1.80 -19.01
C LYS A 26 11.65 -3.34 -18.83
N SER A 27 12.78 -4.04 -18.64
CA SER A 27 12.85 -5.50 -18.44
C SER A 27 12.49 -5.95 -17.01
N ALA A 28 12.49 -5.05 -16.02
CA ALA A 28 12.32 -5.42 -14.62
C ALA A 28 10.87 -5.73 -14.22
N ALA A 29 9.87 -5.35 -15.01
CA ALA A 29 8.45 -5.57 -14.69
C ALA A 29 8.06 -7.05 -14.64
N GLU A 30 8.84 -7.89 -15.29
CA GLU A 30 8.65 -9.34 -15.41
C GLU A 30 9.71 -10.14 -14.64
N ARG A 31 10.75 -9.47 -14.11
CA ARG A 31 11.83 -10.13 -13.38
C ARG A 31 11.29 -10.54 -12.00
N ARG A 32 11.04 -11.84 -11.83
CA ARG A 32 10.80 -12.43 -10.51
C ARG A 32 12.11 -12.30 -9.72
N PHE A 33 12.14 -11.40 -8.75
CA PHE A 33 13.23 -11.34 -7.79
C PHE A 33 13.29 -12.67 -7.03
N SER A 34 14.49 -13.21 -6.86
CA SER A 34 14.69 -14.39 -6.02
C SER A 34 14.36 -14.05 -4.56
N SER A 35 14.03 -15.05 -3.74
CA SER A 35 13.75 -14.85 -2.32
C SER A 35 14.92 -14.19 -1.56
N GLU A 36 16.14 -14.36 -2.07
CA GLU A 36 17.37 -13.82 -1.50
C GLU A 36 17.59 -12.33 -1.85
N GLU A 37 17.07 -11.86 -2.99
CA GLU A 37 17.20 -10.45 -3.42
C GLU A 37 16.08 -9.56 -2.89
N LEU A 38 14.93 -10.15 -2.52
CA LEU A 38 13.75 -9.41 -2.10
C LEU A 38 13.99 -8.45 -0.93
N PRO A 39 14.69 -8.83 0.16
CA PRO A 39 14.94 -7.89 1.25
C PRO A 39 15.72 -6.65 0.78
N GLN A 40 16.70 -6.83 -0.10
CA GLN A 40 17.60 -5.80 -0.61
C GLN A 40 16.84 -4.88 -1.56
N VAL A 41 15.95 -5.43 -2.39
CA VAL A 41 15.04 -4.66 -3.25
C VAL A 41 14.07 -3.83 -2.41
N GLN A 42 13.52 -4.38 -1.32
CA GLN A 42 12.60 -3.67 -0.43
C GLN A 42 13.30 -2.56 0.36
N ILE A 43 14.51 -2.81 0.88
CA ILE A 43 15.34 -1.80 1.54
C ILE A 43 15.66 -0.67 0.56
N LYS A 44 16.15 -1.01 -0.64
CA LYS A 44 16.44 -0.01 -1.67
C LYS A 44 15.20 0.79 -2.04
N ALA A 45 14.04 0.14 -2.17
CA ALA A 45 12.80 0.84 -2.49
C ALA A 45 12.35 1.79 -1.38
N PHE A 46 12.52 1.41 -0.12
CA PHE A 46 12.28 2.29 1.01
C PHE A 46 13.22 3.51 0.98
N GLU A 47 14.53 3.29 0.78
CA GLU A 47 15.52 4.37 0.67
C GLU A 47 15.22 5.31 -0.51
N ASP A 48 14.91 4.76 -1.69
CA ASP A 48 14.57 5.52 -2.90
C ASP A 48 13.26 6.33 -2.73
N THR A 49 12.39 5.96 -1.78
CA THR A 49 11.15 6.69 -1.50
C THR A 49 11.39 7.96 -0.67
N LYS A 50 12.43 7.99 0.18
CA LYS A 50 12.74 9.15 1.03
C LYS A 50 12.94 10.45 0.24
N PRO A 51 13.79 10.51 -0.82
CA PRO A 51 13.97 11.75 -1.58
C PRO A 51 12.70 12.18 -2.32
N VAL A 52 11.83 11.23 -2.71
CA VAL A 52 10.53 11.55 -3.28
C VAL A 52 9.66 12.23 -2.24
N LEU A 53 9.56 11.68 -1.02
CA LEU A 53 8.79 12.28 0.07
C LEU A 53 9.31 13.68 0.44
N GLU A 54 10.62 13.87 0.47
CA GLU A 54 11.25 15.17 0.70
C GLU A 54 10.90 16.19 -0.40
N ALA A 55 10.98 15.78 -1.67
CA ALA A 55 10.58 16.61 -2.79
C ALA A 55 9.09 16.99 -2.71
N LEU A 56 8.22 16.07 -2.29
CA LEU A 56 6.79 16.38 -2.14
C LEU A 56 6.54 17.40 -1.01
N ARG A 57 7.25 17.25 0.11
CA ARG A 57 7.17 18.20 1.23
C ARG A 57 7.71 19.57 0.85
N SER A 58 8.74 19.66 0.01
CA SER A 58 9.29 20.94 -0.45
C SER A 58 8.36 21.70 -1.39
N HIS A 59 7.43 21.02 -2.07
CA HIS A 59 6.41 21.61 -2.95
C HIS A 59 5.09 21.91 -2.21
N SER A 60 5.16 22.23 -0.91
CA SER A 60 4.00 22.61 -0.07
C SER A 60 2.96 21.50 0.17
N THR A 61 3.32 20.23 0.02
CA THR A 61 2.46 19.12 0.43
C THR A 61 2.64 18.85 1.92
N SER A 62 1.66 19.21 2.74
CA SER A 62 1.70 18.98 4.20
C SER A 62 1.32 17.56 4.62
N ALA A 63 0.61 16.84 3.77
CA ALA A 63 -0.08 15.61 4.10
C ALA A 63 0.19 14.53 3.06
N ILE A 64 0.82 13.42 3.46
CA ILE A 64 1.18 12.34 2.55
C ILE A 64 0.65 11.01 3.08
N GLY A 65 -0.13 10.31 2.27
CA GLY A 65 -0.50 8.91 2.48
C GLY A 65 0.30 7.99 1.57
N VAL A 66 0.38 6.70 1.92
CA VAL A 66 1.05 5.68 1.08
C VAL A 66 0.15 4.49 0.82
N ALA A 67 0.09 4.04 -0.43
CA ALA A 67 -0.54 2.79 -0.81
C ALA A 67 0.53 1.80 -1.29
N GLY A 68 0.55 0.61 -0.71
CA GLY A 68 1.47 -0.47 -1.06
C GLY A 68 0.73 -1.63 -1.70
N PHE A 69 1.17 -2.05 -2.90
CA PHE A 69 0.59 -3.16 -3.65
C PHE A 69 1.58 -4.33 -3.71
N CYS A 70 1.16 -5.56 -3.40
CA CYS A 70 2.05 -6.75 -3.44
C CYS A 70 3.33 -6.50 -2.62
N TYR A 71 4.50 -6.58 -3.24
CA TYR A 71 5.80 -6.27 -2.64
C TYR A 71 5.88 -4.85 -2.07
N GLY A 72 5.19 -3.89 -2.69
CA GLY A 72 5.11 -2.52 -2.19
C GLY A 72 4.39 -2.41 -0.85
N GLY A 73 3.65 -3.45 -0.43
CA GLY A 73 3.05 -3.54 0.89
C GLY A 73 4.09 -3.46 2.01
N LYS A 74 5.23 -4.15 1.85
CA LYS A 74 6.34 -4.08 2.81
C LYS A 74 6.91 -2.67 2.91
N VAL A 75 7.14 -2.01 1.78
CA VAL A 75 7.66 -0.62 1.77
C VAL A 75 6.68 0.35 2.41
N ALA A 76 5.38 0.22 2.15
CA ALA A 76 4.36 1.03 2.80
C ALA A 76 4.33 0.83 4.32
N VAL A 77 4.58 -0.40 4.80
CA VAL A 77 4.71 -0.68 6.24
C VAL A 77 5.97 -0.05 6.82
N GLU A 78 7.12 -0.16 6.17
CA GLU A 78 8.35 0.50 6.65
C GLU A 78 8.19 2.03 6.73
N LEU A 79 7.53 2.65 5.74
CA LEU A 79 7.19 4.09 5.78
C LEU A 79 6.24 4.42 6.94
N ALA A 80 5.29 3.53 7.22
CA ALA A 80 4.36 3.63 8.33
C ALA A 80 5.03 3.45 9.72
N LYS A 81 6.17 2.76 9.80
CA LYS A 81 6.99 2.68 11.02
C LYS A 81 7.72 4.00 11.29
N CYS A 82 8.34 4.59 10.26
CA CYS A 82 9.15 5.79 10.40
C CYS A 82 8.36 7.10 10.53
N GLY A 83 7.01 7.05 10.48
CA GLY A 83 6.15 8.23 10.64
C GLY A 83 6.31 9.26 9.52
N LEU A 84 6.87 8.87 8.37
CA LEU A 84 7.06 9.76 7.23
C LEU A 84 5.76 10.03 6.46
N VAL A 85 4.73 9.23 6.72
CA VAL A 85 3.39 9.28 6.13
C VAL A 85 2.35 9.41 7.23
N GLN A 86 1.18 9.96 6.92
CA GLN A 86 0.08 10.10 7.88
C GLN A 86 -0.84 8.87 7.91
N ALA A 87 -0.93 8.12 6.81
CA ALA A 87 -1.73 6.91 6.73
C ALA A 87 -1.19 5.96 5.66
N GLY A 88 -1.35 4.66 5.88
CA GLY A 88 -1.01 3.60 4.93
C GLY A 88 -2.23 2.81 4.47
N VAL A 89 -2.19 2.29 3.24
CA VAL A 89 -3.12 1.27 2.73
C VAL A 89 -2.31 0.15 2.08
N LEU A 90 -2.57 -1.09 2.49
CA LEU A 90 -1.98 -2.28 1.89
C LEU A 90 -3.02 -2.98 1.01
N LEU A 91 -2.69 -3.22 -0.25
CA LEU A 91 -3.53 -3.95 -1.19
C LEU A 91 -2.80 -5.23 -1.59
N HIS A 92 -3.39 -6.39 -1.25
CA HIS A 92 -2.78 -7.72 -1.42
C HIS A 92 -1.28 -7.74 -1.05
N PRO A 93 -0.90 -7.36 0.19
CA PRO A 93 0.52 -7.23 0.55
C PRO A 93 1.25 -8.58 0.48
N SER A 94 2.56 -8.53 0.25
CA SER A 94 3.46 -9.69 0.32
C SER A 94 4.64 -9.40 1.25
N PHE A 95 5.17 -10.44 1.91
CA PHE A 95 6.37 -10.36 2.76
C PHE A 95 6.28 -9.38 3.93
N VAL A 96 5.06 -9.17 4.42
CA VAL A 96 4.82 -8.40 5.65
C VAL A 96 4.70 -9.40 6.80
N THR A 97 5.34 -9.10 7.93
CA THR A 97 5.33 -9.99 9.11
C THR A 97 4.50 -9.40 10.24
N GLU A 98 4.21 -10.23 11.25
CA GLU A 98 3.56 -9.76 12.48
C GLU A 98 4.44 -8.76 13.25
N ASP A 99 5.76 -8.94 13.22
CA ASP A 99 6.70 -8.01 13.85
C ASP A 99 6.67 -6.64 13.20
N ASP A 100 6.52 -6.58 11.87
CA ASP A 100 6.36 -5.31 11.17
C ASP A 100 5.14 -4.52 11.69
N MET A 101 4.03 -5.21 11.94
CA MET A 101 2.81 -4.60 12.49
C MET A 101 2.96 -4.12 13.92
N LYS A 102 3.92 -4.67 14.69
CA LYS A 102 4.23 -4.20 16.05
C LYS A 102 5.00 -2.89 16.05
N GLU A 103 5.55 -2.47 14.92
CA GLU A 103 6.32 -1.23 14.79
C GLU A 103 5.55 -0.11 14.08
N VAL A 104 4.43 -0.41 13.41
CA VAL A 104 3.60 0.59 12.69
C VAL A 104 3.11 1.68 13.64
N ASN A 105 3.26 2.96 13.29
CA ASN A 105 2.88 4.08 14.16
C ASN A 105 1.73 4.94 13.62
N VAL A 106 1.22 4.61 12.44
CA VAL A 106 0.23 5.42 11.72
C VAL A 106 -0.99 4.57 11.34
N PRO A 107 -2.16 5.20 11.12
CA PRO A 107 -3.36 4.52 10.62
C PRO A 107 -3.09 3.64 9.40
N LEU A 108 -3.45 2.35 9.49
CA LEU A 108 -3.18 1.38 8.43
C LEU A 108 -4.45 0.62 8.01
N ALA A 109 -4.80 0.68 6.72
CA ALA A 109 -5.79 -0.19 6.12
C ALA A 109 -5.12 -1.40 5.45
N ILE A 110 -5.73 -2.58 5.55
CA ILE A 110 -5.24 -3.83 4.98
C ILE A 110 -6.36 -4.50 4.20
N LEU A 111 -6.23 -4.49 2.88
CA LEU A 111 -7.14 -5.15 1.95
C LEU A 111 -6.49 -6.47 1.52
N GLY A 112 -7.06 -7.58 1.98
CA GLY A 112 -6.60 -8.93 1.69
C GLY A 112 -7.46 -9.66 0.67
N ALA A 113 -6.88 -10.64 0.00
CA ALA A 113 -7.57 -11.56 -0.90
C ALA A 113 -7.93 -12.86 -0.16
N GLU A 114 -9.11 -13.41 -0.42
CA GLU A 114 -9.51 -14.71 0.14
C GLU A 114 -8.62 -15.85 -0.38
N ASN A 115 -8.33 -15.84 -1.68
CA ASN A 115 -7.58 -16.91 -2.37
C ASN A 115 -6.07 -16.65 -2.42
N ASP A 116 -5.54 -15.80 -1.54
CA ASP A 116 -4.10 -15.52 -1.42
C ASP A 116 -3.45 -16.38 -0.33
N HIS A 117 -3.31 -17.67 -0.61
CA HIS A 117 -2.79 -18.63 0.38
C HIS A 117 -1.26 -18.64 0.49
N VAL A 118 -0.56 -17.93 -0.40
CA VAL A 118 0.91 -17.96 -0.48
C VAL A 118 1.52 -16.68 0.07
N SER A 119 1.05 -15.51 -0.38
CA SER A 119 1.68 -14.24 -0.03
C SER A 119 1.14 -13.65 1.27
N CYS A 120 -0.18 -13.64 1.44
CA CYS A 120 -0.83 -13.13 2.65
C CYS A 120 -2.18 -13.81 2.91
N PRO A 121 -2.16 -14.97 3.60
CA PRO A 121 -3.37 -15.70 3.92
C PRO A 121 -4.37 -14.87 4.75
N PRO A 122 -5.69 -15.11 4.61
CA PRO A 122 -6.71 -14.44 5.42
C PRO A 122 -6.48 -14.53 6.94
N LYS A 123 -5.85 -15.62 7.41
CA LYS A 123 -5.44 -15.78 8.82
C LYS A 123 -4.40 -14.74 9.23
N LEU A 124 -3.42 -14.46 8.37
CA LEU A 124 -2.37 -13.48 8.61
C LEU A 124 -2.95 -12.05 8.63
N VAL A 125 -3.86 -11.73 7.70
CA VAL A 125 -4.59 -10.44 7.69
C VAL A 125 -5.35 -10.22 9.00
N LYS A 126 -5.97 -11.27 9.55
CA LYS A 126 -6.64 -11.20 10.85
C LYS A 126 -5.66 -10.95 12.00
N ARG A 127 -4.48 -11.60 12.00
CA ARG A 127 -3.43 -11.33 13.00
C ARG A 127 -2.93 -9.90 12.95
N PHE A 128 -2.74 -9.33 11.76
CA PHE A 128 -2.36 -7.92 11.63
C PHE A 128 -3.40 -6.99 12.25
N LYS A 129 -4.70 -7.25 12.02
CA LYS A 129 -5.79 -6.50 12.67
C LYS A 129 -5.70 -6.55 14.19
N GLU A 130 -5.48 -7.73 14.75
CA GLU A 130 -5.40 -7.96 16.19
C GLU A 130 -4.22 -7.18 16.81
N ILE A 131 -3.04 -7.25 16.19
CA ILE A 131 -1.84 -6.53 16.63
C ILE A 131 -2.07 -5.02 16.62
N LEU A 132 -2.61 -4.48 15.52
CA LEU A 132 -2.88 -3.04 15.39
C LEU A 132 -3.95 -2.57 16.38
N THR A 133 -5.00 -3.37 16.58
CA THR A 133 -6.06 -3.09 17.55
C THR A 133 -5.53 -3.10 18.98
N ALA A 134 -4.71 -4.09 19.34
CA ALA A 134 -4.08 -4.18 20.66
C ALA A 134 -3.20 -2.96 20.96
N ARG A 135 -2.51 -2.45 19.93
CA ARG A 135 -1.69 -1.22 20.00
C ARG A 135 -2.50 0.07 19.88
N LYS A 136 -3.84 -0.02 19.75
CA LYS A 136 -4.76 1.12 19.57
C LYS A 136 -4.45 1.98 18.33
N ILE A 137 -3.81 1.39 17.32
CA ILE A 137 -3.59 2.03 16.03
C ILE A 137 -4.89 1.95 15.22
N PRO A 138 -5.41 3.08 14.68
CA PRO A 138 -6.58 3.04 13.81
C PRO A 138 -6.34 2.12 12.62
N ASN A 139 -7.17 1.10 12.47
CA ASN A 139 -7.01 0.11 11.42
C ASN A 139 -8.33 -0.22 10.73
N PHE A 140 -8.23 -0.62 9.47
CA PHE A 140 -9.35 -1.14 8.69
C PHE A 140 -8.89 -2.36 7.92
N THR A 141 -9.49 -3.52 8.18
CA THR A 141 -9.14 -4.75 7.48
C THR A 141 -10.33 -5.33 6.77
N LYS A 142 -10.17 -5.68 5.49
CA LYS A 142 -11.20 -6.30 4.68
C LYS A 142 -10.62 -7.41 3.83
N ILE A 143 -11.24 -8.59 3.88
CA ILE A 143 -10.91 -9.72 3.02
C ILE A 143 -11.96 -9.75 1.91
N PHE A 144 -11.50 -9.68 0.66
CA PHE A 144 -12.37 -9.72 -0.51
C PHE A 144 -12.60 -11.18 -0.92
N PRO A 145 -13.87 -11.61 -1.05
CA PRO A 145 -14.18 -12.99 -1.41
C PRO A 145 -13.92 -13.26 -2.89
N GLY A 146 -13.48 -14.47 -3.22
CA GLY A 146 -13.31 -14.95 -4.60
C GLY A 146 -12.19 -14.29 -5.40
N VAL A 147 -11.39 -13.40 -4.80
CA VAL A 147 -10.27 -12.75 -5.47
C VAL A 147 -8.93 -13.37 -5.08
N ALA A 148 -8.00 -13.38 -6.03
CA ALA A 148 -6.64 -13.88 -5.85
C ALA A 148 -5.65 -12.72 -5.58
N HIS A 149 -4.40 -13.07 -5.29
CA HIS A 149 -3.33 -12.10 -5.17
C HIS A 149 -3.23 -11.21 -6.42
N GLY A 150 -3.05 -9.90 -6.23
CA GLY A 150 -2.95 -8.95 -7.34
C GLY A 150 -4.27 -8.47 -7.94
N TRP A 151 -5.43 -8.83 -7.37
CA TRP A 151 -6.75 -8.51 -7.96
C TRP A 151 -7.02 -7.02 -8.17
N THR A 152 -6.32 -6.13 -7.47
CA THR A 152 -6.50 -4.68 -7.64
C THR A 152 -5.71 -4.12 -8.83
N LEU A 153 -4.77 -4.90 -9.39
CA LEU A 153 -3.93 -4.49 -10.52
C LEU A 153 -4.09 -5.39 -11.74
N ARG A 154 -4.31 -6.69 -11.54
CA ARG A 154 -4.30 -7.73 -12.58
C ARG A 154 -5.63 -8.47 -12.59
N TYR A 155 -6.69 -7.77 -12.99
CA TYR A 155 -8.04 -8.33 -13.12
C TYR A 155 -8.51 -8.28 -14.57
N ASN A 156 -9.35 -9.25 -14.94
CA ASN A 156 -9.93 -9.28 -16.26
C ASN A 156 -11.03 -8.21 -16.37
N LEU A 157 -10.87 -7.25 -17.30
CA LEU A 157 -11.83 -6.17 -17.53
C LEU A 157 -13.18 -6.67 -18.06
N THR A 158 -13.24 -7.87 -18.66
CA THR A 158 -14.49 -8.46 -19.12
C THR A 158 -15.24 -9.20 -18.00
N ASP A 159 -14.58 -9.51 -16.89
CA ASP A 159 -15.22 -10.07 -15.71
C ASP A 159 -15.75 -8.93 -14.81
N THR A 160 -17.04 -8.66 -14.94
CA THR A 160 -17.73 -7.63 -14.14
C THR A 160 -17.62 -7.82 -12.63
N LYS A 161 -17.44 -9.06 -12.14
CA LYS A 161 -17.24 -9.31 -10.70
C LYS A 161 -15.85 -8.89 -10.26
N ALA A 162 -14.83 -9.24 -11.04
CA ALA A 162 -13.44 -8.86 -10.77
C ALA A 162 -13.25 -7.33 -10.83
N VAL A 163 -13.85 -6.68 -11.84
CA VAL A 163 -13.86 -5.20 -11.96
C VAL A 163 -14.48 -4.56 -10.71
N LYS A 164 -15.69 -4.98 -10.32
CA LYS A 164 -16.36 -4.44 -9.13
C LYS A 164 -15.56 -4.66 -7.85
N ALA A 165 -14.88 -5.79 -7.71
CA ALA A 165 -14.04 -6.08 -6.54
C ALA A 165 -12.80 -5.16 -6.49
N ALA A 166 -12.15 -4.92 -7.63
CA ALA A 166 -11.02 -4.00 -7.73
C ALA A 166 -11.43 -2.54 -7.49
N GLU A 167 -12.52 -2.08 -8.13
CA GLU A 167 -13.09 -0.75 -7.90
C GLU A 167 -13.45 -0.54 -6.43
N LYS A 168 -14.08 -1.54 -5.80
CA LYS A 168 -14.43 -1.45 -4.38
C LYS A 168 -13.19 -1.35 -3.48
N ALA A 169 -12.11 -2.08 -3.80
CA ALA A 169 -10.85 -1.97 -3.06
C ALA A 169 -10.23 -0.58 -3.21
N HIS A 170 -10.23 0.00 -4.41
CA HIS A 170 -9.74 1.37 -4.63
C HIS A 170 -10.61 2.42 -3.94
N LEU A 171 -11.94 2.25 -3.91
CA LEU A 171 -12.83 3.13 -3.17
C LEU A 171 -12.57 3.06 -1.66
N ASP A 172 -12.39 1.86 -1.11
CA ASP A 172 -12.07 1.68 0.31
C ASP A 172 -10.70 2.33 0.65
N MET A 173 -9.71 2.25 -0.26
CA MET A 173 -8.43 2.96 -0.15
C MET A 173 -8.61 4.49 -0.13
N LEU A 174 -9.38 5.05 -1.07
CA LEU A 174 -9.63 6.49 -1.14
C LEU A 174 -10.34 7.00 0.12
N HIS A 175 -11.38 6.30 0.58
CA HIS A 175 -12.08 6.65 1.81
C HIS A 175 -11.15 6.64 3.03
N TRP A 176 -10.20 5.69 3.09
CA TRP A 176 -9.21 5.66 4.14
C TRP A 176 -8.33 6.92 4.14
N PHE A 177 -7.81 7.29 2.98
CA PHE A 177 -6.95 8.46 2.89
C PHE A 177 -7.71 9.78 3.13
N ILE A 178 -8.94 9.94 2.63
CA ILE A 178 -9.79 11.10 2.95
C ILE A 178 -9.98 11.27 4.47
N LYS A 179 -10.04 10.16 5.20
CA LYS A 179 -10.25 10.19 6.65
C LYS A 179 -8.98 10.59 7.42
N TYR A 180 -7.82 10.07 7.02
CA TYR A 180 -6.59 10.12 7.84
C TYR A 180 -5.44 10.97 7.26
N VAL A 181 -5.49 11.37 6.00
CA VAL A 181 -4.49 12.26 5.39
C VAL A 181 -5.07 13.67 5.36
N ARG A 182 -4.48 14.61 6.11
CA ARG A 182 -4.99 15.97 6.33
C ARG A 182 -3.89 17.01 6.39
#